data_AF-A0A4R2GQE7-F1
#
_entry.id   AF-A0A4R2GQE7-F1
#
_cell.length_a   1.000
_cell.length_b   1.000
_cell.length_c   1.000
_cell.angle_alpha   90.00
_cell.angle_beta   90.00
_cell.angle_gamma   90.00
#
_symmetry.space_group_name_H-M   'P 1'
#
loop_
_entity.id
_entity.type
_entity.pdbx_description
1 polymer ?
#
loop_
_entity_poly.entity_id
_entity_poly.type
_entity_poly.pdbx_seq_one_letter_code
_entity_poly.pdbx_strand_id
1 'polypeptide(L)'
;MTIVAHTHPYVVGVDTHARTHTFAILVAATGELVATEQFPSTRAGMDRAIAWAARRTGGDLATLWVIEGVATYGARLAATVSRAGYDVVEAARMDARAHRGTGKSDPLDARRIAAAVLSLEPTQLRQPRSDDGIRAALRILLASREHMTTERTATINALTALLRVVDLGIDARTAPTSKQVNEVARWRARVEDLATITARAEAIRLAKRVVDLDRELAANQAQMIDLIRSSKAAVLLDKTGIGPVTVAVVLATWSHAGRVRSEAAFAALAGVNPIPASSGNTTRHRLNRGGDRRLNRALHMAVVTRMTHHPQTRAYVERRRAEGRTTKEIRRCLKRYLARQLYRTLNALHDQPETGPQTT
;
A
#
# COMPACT_ATOMS: atom_id res chain seq x y z
N MET A 1 -0.24 -32.08 -7.64
CA MET A 1 -0.37 -30.62 -7.51
C MET A 1 0.13 -29.98 -8.80
N THR A 2 -0.62 -29.03 -9.35
CA THR A 2 -0.27 -28.37 -10.61
C THR A 2 0.52 -27.09 -10.31
N ILE A 3 1.71 -26.96 -10.89
CA ILE A 3 2.61 -25.81 -10.73
C ILE A 3 2.67 -25.00 -12.03
N VAL A 4 3.23 -23.79 -11.97
CA VAL A 4 3.40 -22.90 -13.14
C VAL A 4 4.07 -23.62 -14.31
N ALA A 5 5.11 -24.43 -14.05
CA ALA A 5 5.81 -25.21 -15.06
C ALA A 5 4.92 -26.18 -15.85
N HIS A 6 3.74 -26.54 -15.33
CA HIS A 6 2.77 -27.42 -15.99
C HIS A 6 1.65 -26.66 -16.71
N THR A 7 1.47 -25.36 -16.44
CA THR A 7 0.31 -24.59 -16.91
C THR A 7 0.64 -23.48 -17.88
N HIS A 8 1.91 -23.11 -18.01
CA HIS A 8 2.38 -22.10 -18.95
C HIS A 8 3.50 -22.72 -19.79
N PRO A 9 3.62 -22.41 -21.09
CA PRO A 9 4.73 -22.85 -21.93
C PRO A 9 6.02 -22.06 -21.66
N TYR A 10 5.88 -20.76 -21.39
CA TYR A 10 6.99 -19.85 -21.16
C TYR A 10 6.75 -18.94 -19.96
N VAL A 11 7.85 -18.51 -19.34
CA VAL A 11 7.85 -17.49 -18.29
C VAL A 11 8.85 -16.39 -18.63
N VAL A 12 8.39 -15.14 -18.65
CA VAL A 12 9.22 -13.95 -18.85
C VAL A 12 9.48 -13.30 -17.50
N GLY A 13 10.73 -13.31 -17.04
CA GLY A 13 11.15 -12.57 -15.86
C GLY A 13 11.66 -11.19 -16.26
N VAL A 14 11.24 -10.16 -15.53
CA VAL A 14 11.61 -8.77 -15.82
C VAL A 14 12.16 -8.07 -14.60
N ASP A 15 13.42 -7.67 -14.70
CA ASP A 15 14.07 -6.76 -13.76
C ASP A 15 13.92 -5.32 -14.26
N THR A 16 13.35 -4.45 -13.43
CA THR A 16 12.88 -3.12 -13.85
C THR A 16 13.70 -1.98 -13.23
N HIS A 17 14.29 -1.16 -14.10
CA HIS A 17 15.04 0.04 -13.73
C HIS A 17 14.47 1.30 -14.39
N ALA A 18 14.93 2.47 -13.93
CA ALA A 18 14.43 3.77 -14.39
C ALA A 18 14.64 3.99 -15.90
N ARG A 19 15.77 3.56 -16.47
CA ARG A 19 16.14 3.81 -17.87
C ARG A 19 15.82 2.63 -18.80
N THR A 20 15.96 1.42 -18.29
CA THR A 20 15.83 0.18 -19.06
C THR A 20 15.14 -0.91 -18.23
N HIS A 21 14.57 -1.88 -18.91
CA HIS A 21 14.07 -3.12 -18.33
C HIS A 21 14.83 -4.27 -18.97
N THR A 22 15.24 -5.23 -18.15
CA THR A 22 15.98 -6.41 -18.58
C THR A 22 15.06 -7.62 -18.49
N PHE A 23 14.99 -8.39 -19.57
CA PHE A 23 14.04 -9.49 -19.74
C PHE A 23 14.81 -10.80 -19.90
N ALA A 24 14.28 -11.87 -19.31
CA ALA A 24 14.73 -13.23 -19.55
C ALA A 24 13.52 -14.13 -19.81
N ILE A 25 13.57 -14.93 -20.87
CA ILE A 25 12.50 -15.86 -21.25
C ILE A 25 12.97 -17.27 -20.92
N LEU A 26 12.18 -17.99 -20.11
CA LEU A 26 12.41 -19.39 -19.80
C LEU A 26 11.34 -20.27 -20.45
N VAL A 27 11.72 -21.46 -20.91
CA VAL A 27 10.77 -22.56 -21.10
C VAL A 27 10.29 -23.00 -19.72
N ALA A 28 8.99 -22.96 -19.47
CA ALA A 28 8.48 -23.15 -18.11
C ALA A 28 8.73 -24.59 -17.59
N ALA A 29 8.56 -25.60 -18.46
CA ALA A 29 8.69 -27.01 -18.11
C ALA A 29 10.12 -27.41 -17.71
N THR A 30 11.14 -26.82 -18.34
CA THR A 30 12.55 -27.20 -18.15
C THR A 30 13.35 -26.15 -17.38
N GLY A 31 12.88 -24.89 -17.34
CA GLY A 31 13.64 -23.75 -16.84
C GLY A 31 14.78 -23.32 -17.78
N GLU A 32 14.84 -23.84 -19.00
CA GLU A 32 15.85 -23.50 -20.00
C GLU A 32 15.70 -22.04 -20.45
N LEU A 33 16.83 -21.33 -20.56
CA LEU A 33 16.87 -19.95 -21.03
C LEU A 33 16.74 -19.89 -22.55
N VAL A 34 15.65 -19.29 -23.04
CA VAL A 34 15.40 -19.07 -24.47
C VAL A 34 16.14 -17.83 -24.97
N ALA A 35 16.00 -16.71 -24.25
CA ALA A 35 16.61 -15.44 -24.65
C ALA A 35 16.70 -14.47 -23.47
N THR A 36 17.64 -13.52 -23.57
CA THR A 36 17.72 -12.35 -22.70
C THR A 36 17.87 -11.12 -23.58
N GLU A 37 17.21 -10.02 -23.22
CA GLU A 37 17.34 -8.75 -23.95
C GLU A 37 17.06 -7.56 -23.02
N GLN A 38 17.56 -6.38 -23.38
CA GLN A 38 17.29 -5.15 -22.65
C GLN A 38 16.60 -4.12 -23.55
N PHE A 39 15.56 -3.48 -23.02
CA PHE A 39 14.83 -2.42 -23.73
C PHE A 39 14.73 -1.15 -22.89
N PRO A 40 14.72 0.05 -23.51
CA PRO A 40 14.42 1.28 -22.81
C PRO A 40 13.03 1.26 -22.14
N SER A 41 12.87 1.91 -20.99
CA SER A 41 11.61 2.04 -20.25
C SER A 41 10.59 3.01 -20.90
N THR A 42 10.82 3.39 -22.15
CA THR A 42 9.93 4.24 -22.95
C THR A 42 8.76 3.43 -23.51
N ARG A 43 7.68 4.09 -23.94
CA ARG A 43 6.53 3.39 -24.57
C ARG A 43 6.97 2.53 -25.75
N ALA A 44 7.69 3.12 -26.71
CA ALA A 44 8.23 2.39 -27.86
C ALA A 44 9.22 1.27 -27.46
N GLY A 45 9.97 1.45 -26.38
CA GLY A 45 10.84 0.40 -25.83
C GLY A 45 10.05 -0.79 -25.29
N MET A 46 8.99 -0.54 -24.52
CA MET A 46 8.09 -1.57 -24.00
C MET A 46 7.32 -2.28 -25.12
N ASP A 47 6.84 -1.56 -26.13
CA ASP A 47 6.15 -2.15 -27.28
C ASP A 47 7.10 -3.08 -28.07
N ARG A 48 8.36 -2.67 -28.25
CA ARG A 48 9.41 -3.53 -28.84
C ARG A 48 9.73 -4.74 -27.97
N ALA A 49 9.74 -4.61 -26.65
CA ALA A 49 9.97 -5.72 -25.73
C ALA A 49 8.86 -6.78 -25.82
N ILE A 50 7.60 -6.34 -25.89
CA ILE A 50 6.44 -7.24 -26.05
C ILE A 50 6.51 -7.94 -27.41
N ALA A 51 6.78 -7.21 -28.49
CA ALA A 51 6.91 -7.80 -29.83
C ALA A 51 8.10 -8.78 -29.92
N TRP A 52 9.21 -8.48 -29.24
CA TRP A 52 10.35 -9.39 -29.12
C TRP A 52 9.98 -10.67 -28.38
N ALA A 53 9.33 -10.56 -27.22
CA ALA A 53 8.90 -11.71 -26.44
C ALA A 53 7.92 -12.58 -27.23
N ALA A 54 6.92 -11.97 -27.88
CA ALA A 54 5.98 -12.67 -28.75
C ALA A 54 6.70 -13.47 -29.86
N ARG A 55 7.68 -12.88 -30.55
CA ARG A 55 8.47 -13.62 -31.57
C ARG A 55 9.23 -14.80 -30.98
N ARG A 56 9.72 -14.69 -29.74
CA ARG A 56 10.49 -15.75 -29.05
C ARG A 56 9.59 -16.86 -28.47
N THR A 57 8.32 -16.59 -28.23
CA THR A 57 7.35 -17.53 -27.65
C THR A 57 6.26 -17.97 -28.63
N GLY A 58 6.40 -17.65 -29.92
CA GLY A 58 5.37 -17.93 -30.93
C GLY A 58 4.07 -17.12 -30.76
N GLY A 59 4.09 -16.06 -29.95
CA GLY A 59 2.92 -15.24 -29.64
C GLY A 59 1.97 -15.89 -28.64
N ASP A 60 2.39 -16.95 -27.93
CA ASP A 60 1.52 -17.69 -27.03
C ASP A 60 1.11 -16.83 -25.83
N LEU A 61 -0.18 -16.49 -25.74
CA LEU A 61 -0.75 -15.68 -24.67
C LEU A 61 -0.77 -16.40 -23.31
N ALA A 62 -0.57 -17.73 -23.27
CA ALA A 62 -0.32 -18.46 -22.04
C ALA A 62 1.11 -18.21 -21.50
N THR A 63 1.91 -17.35 -22.13
CA THR A 63 3.20 -16.90 -21.57
C THR A 63 2.96 -16.05 -20.31
N LEU A 64 3.52 -16.48 -19.17
CA LEU A 64 3.42 -15.74 -17.91
C LEU A 64 4.49 -14.67 -17.80
N TRP A 65 4.13 -13.44 -17.43
CA TRP A 65 5.07 -12.35 -17.18
C TRP A 65 5.24 -12.08 -15.69
N VAL A 66 6.46 -12.25 -15.18
CA VAL A 66 6.85 -12.00 -13.80
C VAL A 66 7.66 -10.72 -13.75
N ILE A 67 7.05 -9.63 -13.26
CA ILE A 67 7.63 -8.29 -13.33
C ILE A 67 7.99 -7.82 -11.92
N GLU A 68 9.24 -7.40 -11.72
CA GLU A 68 9.63 -6.73 -10.49
C GLU A 68 9.08 -5.29 -10.46
N GLY A 69 8.65 -4.83 -9.28
CA GLY A 69 8.30 -3.44 -9.09
C GLY A 69 7.06 -2.99 -9.87
N VAL A 70 6.02 -3.83 -9.98
CA VAL A 70 4.75 -3.50 -10.67
C VAL A 70 4.00 -2.30 -10.08
N ALA A 71 4.41 -1.79 -8.92
CA ALA A 71 3.87 -0.57 -8.31
C ALA A 71 4.81 0.65 -8.46
N THR A 72 5.98 0.49 -9.11
CA THR A 72 7.00 1.52 -9.31
C THR A 72 7.54 1.48 -10.75
N TYR A 73 8.78 1.04 -10.98
CA TYR A 73 9.42 1.04 -12.30
C TYR A 73 8.72 0.12 -13.29
N GLY A 74 8.20 -1.02 -12.84
CA GLY A 74 7.48 -1.99 -13.66
C GLY A 74 6.01 -1.65 -13.89
N ALA A 75 5.45 -0.58 -13.30
CA ALA A 75 4.02 -0.30 -13.36
C ALA A 75 3.50 -0.11 -14.80
N ARG A 76 4.21 0.70 -15.60
CA ARG A 76 3.82 0.96 -16.99
C ARG A 76 3.98 -0.27 -17.87
N LEU A 77 5.01 -1.07 -17.63
CA LEU A 77 5.23 -2.31 -18.36
C LEU A 77 4.12 -3.31 -18.05
N ALA A 78 3.82 -3.55 -16.76
CA ALA A 78 2.74 -4.44 -16.34
C ALA A 78 1.41 -4.06 -16.99
N ALA A 79 1.04 -2.78 -16.96
CA ALA A 79 -0.19 -2.30 -17.61
C ALA A 79 -0.19 -2.48 -19.14
N THR A 80 0.98 -2.41 -19.78
CA THR A 80 1.10 -2.57 -21.25
C THR A 80 1.06 -4.04 -21.65
N VAL A 81 1.74 -4.90 -20.90
CA VAL A 81 1.72 -6.36 -21.08
C VAL A 81 0.31 -6.92 -20.85
N SER A 82 -0.39 -6.51 -19.80
CA SER A 82 -1.78 -6.93 -19.56
C SER A 82 -2.71 -6.47 -20.68
N ARG A 83 -2.53 -5.25 -21.23
CA ARG A 83 -3.34 -4.78 -22.36
C ARG A 83 -3.07 -5.55 -23.66
N ALA A 84 -1.88 -6.12 -23.79
CA ALA A 84 -1.53 -7.01 -24.90
C ALA A 84 -2.10 -8.45 -24.73
N GLY A 85 -2.83 -8.72 -23.64
CA GLY A 85 -3.52 -10.00 -23.40
C GLY A 85 -2.73 -11.04 -22.61
N TYR A 86 -1.55 -10.68 -22.10
CA TYR A 86 -0.73 -11.59 -21.29
C TYR A 86 -1.07 -11.52 -19.80
N ASP A 87 -0.91 -12.66 -19.13
CA ASP A 87 -0.98 -12.74 -17.67
C ASP A 87 0.28 -12.13 -17.03
N VAL A 88 0.06 -11.26 -16.03
CA VAL A 88 1.12 -10.55 -15.32
C VAL A 88 1.05 -10.85 -13.83
N VAL A 89 2.19 -11.18 -13.24
CA VAL A 89 2.37 -11.38 -11.80
C VAL A 89 3.55 -10.57 -11.26
N GLU A 90 3.45 -10.18 -10.00
CA GLU A 90 4.49 -9.44 -9.30
C GLU A 90 5.60 -10.37 -8.83
N ALA A 91 6.86 -10.03 -9.13
CA ALA A 91 8.01 -10.75 -8.61
C ALA A 91 8.04 -10.71 -7.07
N ALA A 92 8.31 -11.85 -6.44
CA ALA A 92 8.59 -11.86 -5.02
C ALA A 92 9.94 -11.19 -4.74
N ARG A 93 10.03 -10.42 -3.65
CA ARG A 93 11.31 -9.88 -3.19
C ARG A 93 12.27 -11.04 -2.92
N MET A 94 13.36 -11.11 -3.67
CA MET A 94 14.37 -12.16 -3.55
C MET A 94 15.22 -11.98 -2.29
N ASP A 95 15.62 -13.08 -1.65
CA ASP A 95 16.47 -13.02 -0.46
C ASP A 95 17.92 -12.74 -0.86
N ALA A 96 18.38 -11.51 -0.61
CA ALA A 96 19.76 -11.11 -0.86
C ALA A 96 20.80 -12.00 -0.17
N ARG A 97 20.45 -12.73 0.90
CA ARG A 97 21.36 -13.65 1.59
C ARG A 97 21.55 -14.97 0.86
N ALA A 98 20.54 -15.46 0.15
CA ALA A 98 20.59 -16.71 -0.60
C ALA A 98 21.46 -16.64 -1.87
N HIS A 99 21.85 -15.42 -2.28
CA HIS A 99 22.59 -15.16 -3.52
C HIS A 99 23.98 -14.55 -3.29
N ARG A 100 24.49 -14.62 -2.06
CA ARG A 100 25.88 -14.21 -1.75
C ARG A 100 26.85 -15.16 -2.46
N GLY A 101 27.64 -14.63 -3.40
CA GLY A 101 28.70 -15.38 -4.12
C GLY A 101 28.43 -15.60 -5.61
N THR A 102 27.20 -15.42 -6.07
CA THR A 102 26.87 -15.35 -7.50
C THR A 102 26.90 -13.89 -7.92
N GLY A 103 27.70 -13.52 -8.92
CA GLY A 103 27.82 -12.14 -9.41
C GLY A 103 26.46 -11.46 -9.66
N LYS A 104 26.45 -10.12 -9.57
CA LYS A 104 25.26 -9.30 -9.79
C LYS A 104 25.24 -8.78 -11.22
N SER A 105 24.23 -9.17 -12.00
CA SER A 105 23.95 -8.57 -13.30
C SER A 105 22.46 -8.63 -13.59
N ASP A 106 21.93 -7.61 -14.27
CA ASP A 106 20.50 -7.50 -14.59
C ASP A 106 19.96 -8.72 -15.37
N PRO A 107 20.71 -9.33 -16.33
CA PRO A 107 20.31 -10.59 -16.96
C PRO A 107 20.11 -11.75 -15.98
N LEU A 108 21.00 -11.89 -15.00
CA LEU A 108 20.89 -12.94 -14.00
C LEU A 108 19.70 -12.70 -13.08
N ASP A 109 19.43 -11.45 -12.72
CA ASP A 109 18.29 -11.08 -11.89
C ASP A 109 16.97 -11.29 -12.62
N ALA A 110 16.84 -10.89 -13.89
CA ALA A 110 15.68 -11.19 -14.73
C ALA A 110 15.43 -12.71 -14.85
N ARG A 111 16.49 -13.51 -15.06
CA ARG A 111 16.39 -14.98 -15.12
C ARG A 111 15.93 -15.57 -13.78
N ARG A 112 16.46 -15.06 -12.67
CA ARG A 112 16.07 -15.49 -11.32
C ARG A 112 14.62 -15.15 -11.02
N ILE A 113 14.14 -13.99 -11.45
CA ILE A 113 12.74 -13.57 -11.33
C ILE A 113 11.83 -14.58 -12.06
N ALA A 114 12.16 -14.96 -13.29
CA ALA A 114 11.42 -15.99 -14.03
C ALA A 114 11.44 -17.35 -13.32
N ALA A 115 12.63 -17.80 -12.90
CA ALA A 115 12.81 -19.11 -12.28
C ALA A 115 12.08 -19.23 -10.93
N ALA A 116 11.94 -18.14 -10.18
CA ALA A 116 11.36 -18.12 -8.85
C ALA A 116 9.88 -18.53 -8.80
N VAL A 117 9.16 -18.50 -9.94
CA VAL A 117 7.74 -18.88 -9.99
C VAL A 117 7.48 -20.28 -10.52
N LEU A 118 8.46 -20.94 -11.16
CA LEU A 118 8.25 -22.19 -11.89
C LEU A 118 7.67 -23.31 -11.02
N SER A 119 8.14 -23.40 -9.78
CA SER A 119 7.71 -24.40 -8.79
C SER A 119 6.49 -23.99 -7.96
N LEU A 120 5.96 -22.79 -8.17
CA LEU A 120 4.81 -22.31 -7.42
C LEU A 120 3.51 -22.88 -7.99
N GLU A 121 2.55 -23.13 -7.11
CA GLU A 121 1.16 -23.32 -7.53
C GLU A 121 0.59 -21.99 -8.05
N PRO A 122 -0.31 -21.99 -9.04
CA PRO A 122 -0.95 -20.76 -9.53
C PRO A 122 -1.59 -19.90 -8.43
N THR A 123 -2.12 -20.52 -7.38
CA THR A 123 -2.73 -19.83 -6.22
C THR A 123 -1.73 -19.10 -5.32
N GLN A 124 -0.43 -19.37 -5.49
CA GLN A 124 0.66 -18.71 -4.77
C GLN A 124 1.22 -17.50 -5.54
N LEU A 125 0.83 -17.33 -6.81
CA LEU A 125 1.25 -16.20 -7.63
C LEU A 125 0.73 -14.87 -7.07
N ARG A 126 1.54 -13.83 -7.20
CA ARG A 126 1.23 -12.50 -6.67
C ARG A 126 0.55 -11.67 -7.74
N GLN A 127 -0.77 -11.62 -7.66
CA GLN A 127 -1.56 -10.81 -8.59
C GLN A 127 -1.31 -9.30 -8.35
N PRO A 128 -0.97 -8.52 -9.40
CA PRO A 128 -0.82 -7.07 -9.29
C PRO A 128 -2.08 -6.41 -8.74
N ARG A 129 -1.96 -5.21 -8.20
CA ARG A 129 -3.16 -4.40 -7.93
C ARG A 129 -3.71 -3.93 -9.28
N SER A 130 -5.04 -3.84 -9.42
CA SER A 130 -5.61 -3.20 -10.60
C SER A 130 -5.22 -1.72 -10.62
N ASP A 131 -4.78 -1.25 -11.77
CA ASP A 131 -4.27 0.11 -11.99
C ASP A 131 -5.28 0.99 -12.72
N ASP A 132 -6.57 0.65 -12.58
CA ASP A 132 -7.70 1.30 -13.20
C ASP A 132 -8.78 1.73 -12.19
N GLY A 133 -9.64 2.65 -12.67
CA GLY A 133 -10.84 3.11 -11.98
C GLY A 133 -10.62 3.68 -10.58
N ILE A 134 -11.62 3.46 -9.72
CA ILE A 134 -11.69 4.02 -8.36
C ILE A 134 -10.47 3.63 -7.51
N ARG A 135 -9.93 2.41 -7.69
CA ARG A 135 -8.85 1.88 -6.85
C ARG A 135 -7.52 2.54 -7.15
N ALA A 136 -7.23 2.75 -8.44
CA ALA A 136 -6.06 3.50 -8.86
C ALA A 136 -6.16 4.97 -8.40
N ALA A 137 -7.33 5.59 -8.56
CA ALA A 137 -7.56 6.95 -8.08
C ALA A 137 -7.34 7.08 -6.55
N LEU A 138 -7.88 6.15 -5.75
CA LEU A 138 -7.67 6.13 -4.30
C LEU A 138 -6.20 5.94 -3.92
N ARG A 139 -5.44 5.12 -4.65
CA ARG A 139 -3.98 4.97 -4.42
C ARG A 139 -3.22 6.28 -4.66
N ILE A 140 -3.57 7.03 -5.71
CA ILE A 140 -3.00 8.35 -5.99
C ILE A 140 -3.30 9.31 -4.85
N LEU A 141 -4.57 9.38 -4.42
CA LEU A 141 -4.99 10.25 -3.32
C LEU A 141 -4.32 9.87 -2.00
N LEU A 142 -4.10 8.58 -1.73
CA LEU A 142 -3.39 8.12 -0.53
C LEU A 142 -1.91 8.50 -0.55
N ALA A 143 -1.25 8.41 -1.71
CA ALA A 143 0.14 8.83 -1.85
C ALA A 143 0.29 10.35 -1.62
N SER A 144 -0.57 11.15 -2.25
CA SER A 144 -0.64 12.59 -2.04
C SER A 144 -0.91 12.93 -0.56
N ARG A 145 -1.88 12.25 0.08
CA ARG A 145 -2.20 12.45 1.50
C ARG A 145 -1.01 12.19 2.42
N GLU A 146 -0.25 11.12 2.18
CA GLU A 146 0.93 10.81 3.01
C GLU A 146 2.01 11.87 2.88
N HIS A 147 2.24 12.39 1.66
CA HIS A 147 3.13 13.52 1.43
C HIS A 147 2.68 14.77 2.21
N MET A 148 1.43 15.20 2.02
CA MET A 148 0.86 16.37 2.71
C MET A 148 0.89 16.21 4.24
N THR A 149 0.58 15.03 4.76
CA THR A 149 0.60 14.77 6.22
C THR A 149 2.02 14.85 6.78
N THR A 150 3.00 14.34 6.02
CA THR A 150 4.42 14.38 6.39
C THR A 150 4.93 15.82 6.40
N GLU A 151 4.65 16.57 5.34
CA GLU A 151 4.99 17.98 5.22
C GLU A 151 4.35 18.81 6.33
N ARG A 152 3.06 18.60 6.60
CA ARG A 152 2.34 19.29 7.68
C ARG A 152 2.99 19.05 9.03
N THR A 153 3.36 17.80 9.33
CA THR A 153 4.02 17.44 10.59
C THR A 153 5.40 18.11 10.69
N ALA A 154 6.19 18.08 9.62
CA ALA A 154 7.49 18.74 9.58
C ALA A 154 7.36 20.27 9.77
N THR A 155 6.35 20.87 9.16
CA THR A 155 6.08 22.32 9.24
C THR A 155 5.65 22.73 10.65
N ILE A 156 4.78 21.95 11.31
CA ILE A 156 4.41 22.19 12.72
C ILE A 156 5.62 22.06 13.63
N ASN A 157 6.48 21.06 13.42
CA ASN A 157 7.69 20.89 14.21
C ASN A 157 8.66 22.06 14.02
N ALA A 158 8.83 22.54 12.79
CA ALA A 158 9.65 23.72 12.49
C ALA A 158 9.10 24.98 13.17
N LEU A 159 7.78 25.19 13.11
CA LEU A 159 7.12 26.31 13.80
C LEU A 159 7.30 26.21 15.32
N THR A 160 7.09 25.02 15.88
CA THR A 160 7.27 24.77 17.33
C THR A 160 8.71 25.05 17.75
N ALA A 161 9.70 24.62 16.97
CA ALA A 161 11.10 24.88 17.25
C ALA A 161 11.42 26.37 17.21
N LEU A 162 10.91 27.10 16.21
CA LEU A 162 11.10 28.55 16.10
C LEU A 162 10.51 29.30 17.30
N LEU A 163 9.29 28.96 17.72
CA LEU A 163 8.62 29.55 18.88
C LEU A 163 9.28 29.22 20.23
N ARG A 164 10.18 28.23 20.28
CA ARG A 164 11.00 27.93 21.47
C ARG A 164 12.29 28.74 21.51
N VAL A 165 12.79 29.15 20.35
CA VAL A 165 14.02 29.96 20.24
C VAL A 165 13.71 31.43 20.46
N VAL A 166 12.60 31.92 19.92
CA VAL A 166 12.18 33.32 20.01
C VAL A 166 10.79 33.38 20.66
N ASP A 167 10.68 34.12 21.76
CA ASP A 167 9.38 34.37 22.40
C ASP A 167 8.55 35.33 21.54
N LEU A 168 7.62 34.77 20.79
CA LEU A 168 6.66 35.52 19.97
C LEU A 168 5.29 35.66 20.63
N GLY A 169 5.18 35.36 21.93
CA GLY A 169 3.93 35.41 22.70
C GLY A 169 3.07 34.14 22.60
N ILE A 170 3.68 33.00 22.23
CA ILE A 170 3.03 31.70 22.19
C ILE A 170 3.77 30.73 23.11
N ASP A 171 3.07 30.12 24.07
CA ASP A 171 3.62 29.04 24.90
C ASP A 171 3.94 27.81 24.03
N ALA A 172 5.24 27.59 23.79
CA ALA A 172 5.77 26.52 22.94
C ALA A 172 6.29 25.31 23.74
N ARG A 173 5.88 25.12 25.00
CA ARG A 173 6.15 23.88 25.76
C ARG A 173 5.55 22.66 25.08
N THR A 174 4.41 22.84 24.42
CA THR A 174 3.77 21.85 23.56
C THR A 174 3.68 22.35 22.11
N ALA A 175 3.34 21.46 21.18
CA ALA A 175 3.10 21.86 19.79
C ALA A 175 1.89 22.83 19.72
N PRO A 176 1.94 23.87 18.86
CA PRO A 176 0.86 24.85 18.76
C PRO A 176 -0.43 24.17 18.31
N THR A 177 -1.52 24.52 18.97
CA THR A 177 -2.88 24.07 18.61
C THR A 177 -3.30 24.61 17.25
N SER A 178 -4.29 23.99 16.62
CA SER A 178 -4.87 24.52 15.36
C SER A 178 -5.32 25.98 15.50
N LYS A 179 -5.81 26.38 16.68
CA LYS A 179 -6.21 27.77 16.95
C LYS A 179 -5.01 28.71 16.92
N GLN A 180 -3.93 28.36 17.62
CA GLN A 180 -2.69 29.16 17.65
C GLN A 180 -2.05 29.23 16.27
N VAL A 181 -2.01 28.13 15.51
CA VAL A 181 -1.50 28.14 14.12
C VAL A 181 -2.29 29.12 13.25
N ASN A 182 -3.63 29.10 13.33
CA ASN A 182 -4.47 30.04 12.58
C ASN A 182 -4.27 31.49 13.02
N GLU A 183 -4.00 31.73 14.30
CA GLU A 183 -3.69 33.06 14.83
C GLU A 183 -2.35 33.56 14.27
N VAL A 184 -1.29 32.75 14.37
CA VAL A 184 0.05 33.06 13.84
C VAL A 184 -0.01 33.34 12.34
N ALA A 185 -0.77 32.55 11.58
CA ALA A 185 -0.92 32.76 10.13
C ALA A 185 -1.54 34.13 9.76
N ARG A 186 -2.21 34.79 10.71
CA ARG A 186 -2.88 36.10 10.55
C ARG A 186 -2.14 37.26 11.20
N TRP A 187 -0.99 37.01 11.83
CA TRP A 187 -0.20 38.09 12.43
C TRP A 187 0.18 39.14 11.39
N ARG A 188 0.18 40.40 11.83
CA ARG A 188 0.62 41.56 11.07
C ARG A 188 2.02 41.98 11.53
N ALA A 189 2.68 42.80 10.72
CA ALA A 189 3.96 43.39 11.08
C ALA A 189 3.86 44.19 12.39
N ARG A 190 4.93 44.15 13.18
CA ARG A 190 5.10 44.90 14.44
C ARG A 190 6.46 45.59 14.41
N VAL A 191 6.61 46.63 15.21
CA VAL A 191 7.91 47.28 15.45
C VAL A 191 8.62 46.47 16.53
N GLU A 192 9.66 45.74 16.13
CA GLU A 192 10.45 44.82 16.96
C GLU A 192 11.92 44.87 16.49
N ASP A 193 12.84 44.20 17.18
CA ASP A 193 14.23 44.08 16.69
C ASP A 193 14.33 43.18 15.45
N LEU A 194 15.44 43.27 14.72
CA LEU A 194 15.63 42.57 13.45
C LEU A 194 15.44 41.04 13.56
N ALA A 195 15.93 40.42 14.64
CA ALA A 195 15.83 38.97 14.83
C ALA A 195 14.37 38.57 15.09
N THR A 196 13.66 39.33 15.93
CA THR A 196 12.24 39.09 16.24
C THR A 196 11.34 39.31 15.02
N ILE A 197 11.56 40.37 14.23
CA ILE A 197 10.82 40.60 12.98
C ILE A 197 11.03 39.43 12.01
N THR A 198 12.27 38.97 11.86
CA THR A 198 12.61 37.85 10.97
C THR A 198 11.93 36.55 11.43
N ALA A 199 12.02 36.24 12.73
CA ALA A 199 11.37 35.07 13.32
C ALA A 199 9.84 35.13 13.16
N ARG A 200 9.23 36.30 13.34
CA ARG A 200 7.79 36.48 13.14
C ARG A 200 7.37 36.23 11.70
N ALA A 201 8.13 36.74 10.72
CA ALA A 201 7.86 36.51 9.31
C ALA A 201 7.94 35.01 8.95
N GLU A 202 8.95 34.31 9.43
CA GLU A 202 9.07 32.86 9.22
C GLU A 202 7.99 32.06 9.94
N ALA A 203 7.60 32.46 11.15
CA ALA A 203 6.49 31.84 11.87
C ALA A 203 5.17 31.99 11.08
N ILE A 204 4.89 33.18 10.53
CA ILE A 204 3.72 33.43 9.66
C ILE A 204 3.77 32.52 8.43
N ARG A 205 4.92 32.42 7.74
CA ARG A 205 5.07 31.58 6.54
C ARG A 205 4.81 30.11 6.84
N LEU A 206 5.39 29.57 7.91
CA LEU A 206 5.18 28.18 8.34
C LEU A 206 3.71 27.94 8.72
N ALA A 207 3.10 28.85 9.48
CA ALA A 207 1.71 28.73 9.89
C ALA A 207 0.74 28.76 8.71
N LYS A 208 0.95 29.66 7.74
CA LYS A 208 0.19 29.70 6.48
C LYS A 208 0.28 28.37 5.73
N ARG A 209 1.49 27.79 5.61
CA ARG A 209 1.66 26.49 4.95
C ARG A 209 0.90 25.37 5.65
N VAL A 210 0.86 25.34 6.99
CA VAL A 210 0.03 24.37 7.74
C VAL A 210 -1.45 24.56 7.43
N VAL A 211 -1.94 25.81 7.39
CA VAL A 211 -3.34 26.11 7.07
C VAL A 211 -3.71 25.68 5.65
N ASP A 212 -2.82 25.91 4.68
CA ASP A 212 -3.04 25.46 3.30
C ASP A 212 -3.04 23.93 3.18
N LEU A 213 -2.09 23.25 3.84
CA LEU A 213 -2.07 21.79 3.91
C LEU A 213 -3.32 21.20 4.58
N ASP A 214 -3.86 21.87 5.61
CA ASP A 214 -5.13 21.48 6.24
C ASP A 214 -6.30 21.56 5.25
N ARG A 215 -6.35 22.61 4.42
CA ARG A 215 -7.35 22.77 3.36
C ARG A 215 -7.18 21.68 2.28
N GLU A 216 -5.97 21.43 1.82
CA GLU A 216 -5.66 20.41 0.81
C GLU A 216 -6.00 19.00 1.34
N LEU A 217 -5.69 18.69 2.61
CA LEU A 217 -6.03 17.42 3.25
C LEU A 217 -7.53 17.20 3.41
N ALA A 218 -8.30 18.27 3.64
CA ALA A 218 -9.76 18.23 3.69
C ALA A 218 -10.36 17.97 2.30
N ALA A 219 -9.88 18.69 1.27
CA ALA A 219 -10.30 18.48 -0.12
C ALA A 219 -9.97 17.06 -0.60
N ASN A 220 -8.76 16.57 -0.32
CA ASN A 220 -8.33 15.21 -0.59
C ASN A 220 -9.25 14.17 0.08
N GLN A 221 -9.66 14.42 1.34
CA GLN A 221 -10.59 13.53 2.03
C GLN A 221 -11.99 13.55 1.42
N ALA A 222 -12.50 14.72 1.03
CA ALA A 222 -13.78 14.83 0.34
C ALA A 222 -13.78 14.03 -0.97
N GLN A 223 -12.74 14.19 -1.78
CA GLN A 223 -12.58 13.43 -3.02
C GLN A 223 -12.50 11.91 -2.78
N MET A 224 -11.81 11.47 -1.71
CA MET A 224 -11.83 10.04 -1.33
C MET A 224 -13.25 9.57 -0.99
N ILE A 225 -14.03 10.37 -0.25
CA ILE A 225 -15.41 10.04 0.12
C ILE A 225 -16.26 9.86 -1.13
N ASP A 226 -16.19 10.77 -2.09
CA ASP A 226 -16.98 10.72 -3.31
C ASP A 226 -16.65 9.47 -4.14
N LEU A 227 -15.37 9.17 -4.31
CA LEU A 227 -14.92 7.94 -4.97
C LEU A 227 -15.39 6.68 -4.24
N ILE A 228 -15.33 6.66 -2.90
CA ILE A 228 -15.78 5.51 -2.12
C ILE A 228 -17.30 5.32 -2.24
N ARG A 229 -18.07 6.42 -2.19
CA ARG A 229 -19.54 6.40 -2.35
C ARG A 229 -19.96 5.91 -3.73
N SER A 230 -19.16 6.17 -4.77
CA SER A 230 -19.37 5.62 -6.11
C SER A 230 -19.00 4.14 -6.27
N SER A 231 -18.60 3.45 -5.19
CA SER A 231 -18.20 2.04 -5.22
C SER A 231 -19.06 1.18 -4.29
N LYS A 232 -19.09 -0.14 -4.53
CA LYS A 232 -19.73 -1.10 -3.62
C LYS A 232 -19.20 -1.03 -2.18
N ALA A 233 -18.01 -0.47 -1.97
CA ALA A 233 -17.39 -0.31 -0.65
C ALA A 233 -17.99 0.85 0.19
N ALA A 234 -18.97 1.59 -0.31
CA ALA A 234 -19.63 2.69 0.41
C ALA A 234 -20.12 2.27 1.81
N VAL A 235 -20.69 1.06 1.94
CA VAL A 235 -21.17 0.47 3.21
C VAL A 235 -20.10 0.32 4.30
N LEU A 236 -18.82 0.46 3.96
CA LEU A 236 -17.74 0.46 4.94
C LEU A 236 -17.65 1.78 5.72
N LEU A 237 -18.13 2.90 5.16
CA LEU A 237 -18.15 4.21 5.82
C LEU A 237 -19.12 4.23 7.01
N ASP A 238 -20.17 3.41 6.99
CA ASP A 238 -21.16 3.33 8.08
C ASP A 238 -20.66 2.54 9.30
N LYS A 239 -19.53 1.84 9.15
CA LYS A 239 -18.99 0.99 10.21
C LYS A 239 -18.17 1.84 11.19
N THR A 240 -18.52 1.76 12.48
CA THR A 240 -17.83 2.50 13.55
C THR A 240 -16.31 2.36 13.46
N GLY A 241 -15.60 3.48 13.51
CA GLY A 241 -14.13 3.54 13.43
C GLY A 241 -13.54 3.37 12.02
N ILE A 242 -14.36 3.14 10.99
CA ILE A 242 -13.88 3.04 9.60
C ILE A 242 -14.18 4.36 8.88
N GLY A 243 -13.21 5.27 8.87
CA GLY A 243 -13.27 6.50 8.09
C GLY A 243 -12.81 6.34 6.64
N PRO A 244 -12.93 7.39 5.81
CA PRO A 244 -12.61 7.34 4.37
C PRO A 244 -11.18 6.92 4.07
N VAL A 245 -10.20 7.39 4.85
CA VAL A 245 -8.80 6.97 4.69
C VAL A 245 -8.63 5.48 4.95
N THR A 246 -9.31 4.94 5.96
CA THR A 246 -9.28 3.50 6.26
C THR A 246 -9.89 2.70 5.12
N VAL A 247 -11.05 3.12 4.59
CA VAL A 247 -11.69 2.46 3.44
C VAL A 247 -10.77 2.51 2.22
N ALA A 248 -10.21 3.69 1.90
CA ALA A 248 -9.31 3.86 0.77
C ALA A 248 -8.09 2.93 0.87
N VAL A 249 -7.45 2.85 2.04
CA VAL A 249 -6.31 1.94 2.26
C VAL A 249 -6.73 0.49 2.09
N VAL A 250 -7.85 0.08 2.70
CA VAL A 250 -8.31 -1.31 2.64
C VAL A 250 -8.67 -1.69 1.21
N LEU A 251 -9.38 -0.83 0.47
CA LEU A 251 -9.78 -1.08 -0.92
C LEU A 251 -8.56 -1.10 -1.86
N ALA A 252 -7.60 -0.21 -1.67
CA ALA A 252 -6.34 -0.20 -2.43
C ALA A 252 -5.47 -1.44 -2.12
N THR A 253 -5.45 -1.93 -0.87
CA THR A 253 -4.65 -3.09 -0.49
C THR A 253 -5.31 -4.41 -0.86
N TRP A 254 -6.65 -4.52 -0.80
CA TRP A 254 -7.39 -5.68 -1.29
C TRP A 254 -7.42 -5.72 -2.83
N SER A 255 -7.66 -4.57 -3.45
CA SER A 255 -7.79 -4.34 -4.89
C SER A 255 -9.02 -5.02 -5.52
N HIS A 256 -8.98 -6.33 -5.77
CA HIS A 256 -10.07 -7.03 -6.44
C HIS A 256 -10.19 -8.45 -5.90
N ALA A 257 -11.31 -9.10 -6.19
CA ALA A 257 -11.51 -10.49 -5.82
C ALA A 257 -10.45 -11.37 -6.49
N GLY A 258 -10.07 -12.46 -5.82
CA GLY A 258 -8.99 -13.35 -6.26
C GLY A 258 -7.57 -12.85 -5.97
N ARG A 259 -7.32 -11.54 -5.84
CA ARG A 259 -5.95 -11.02 -5.57
C ARG A 259 -5.38 -11.53 -4.25
N VAL A 260 -6.19 -11.50 -3.20
CA VAL A 260 -5.80 -11.97 -1.87
C VAL A 260 -6.52 -13.28 -1.60
N ARG A 261 -5.77 -14.38 -1.60
CA ARG A 261 -6.32 -15.75 -1.58
C ARG A 261 -7.14 -16.15 -0.35
N SER A 262 -7.02 -15.44 0.78
CA SER A 262 -7.76 -15.79 2.01
C SER A 262 -7.75 -14.69 3.06
N GLU A 263 -8.63 -14.82 4.07
CA GLU A 263 -8.60 -13.99 5.29
C GLU A 263 -7.26 -14.05 6.02
N ALA A 264 -6.59 -15.21 5.99
CA ALA A 264 -5.29 -15.41 6.61
C ALA A 264 -4.21 -14.67 5.82
N ALA A 265 -4.24 -14.75 4.49
CA ALA A 265 -3.36 -13.99 3.61
C ALA A 265 -3.57 -12.48 3.77
N PHE A 266 -4.81 -11.99 3.89
CA PHE A 266 -5.08 -10.57 4.11
C PHE A 266 -4.54 -10.05 5.45
N ALA A 267 -4.68 -10.84 6.52
CA ALA A 267 -4.07 -10.47 7.80
C ALA A 267 -2.54 -10.56 7.78
N ALA A 268 -1.96 -11.49 7.02
CA ALA A 268 -0.52 -11.56 6.80
C ALA A 268 -0.02 -10.33 6.03
N LEU A 269 -0.74 -9.94 4.98
CA LEU A 269 -0.49 -8.73 4.21
C LEU A 269 -0.58 -7.48 5.11
N ALA A 270 -1.52 -7.43 6.05
CA ALA A 270 -1.63 -6.33 7.01
C ALA A 270 -0.59 -6.39 8.16
N GLY A 271 0.20 -7.46 8.29
CA GLY A 271 1.10 -7.68 9.43
C GLY A 271 0.37 -7.83 10.77
N VAL A 272 -0.88 -8.33 10.75
CA VAL A 272 -1.70 -8.56 11.95
C VAL A 272 -1.94 -10.04 12.24
N ASN A 273 -1.35 -10.94 11.46
CA ASN A 273 -1.32 -12.37 11.76
C ASN A 273 -0.27 -12.66 12.85
N PRO A 274 -0.57 -13.59 13.78
CA PRO A 274 0.46 -14.15 14.65
C PRO A 274 1.39 -15.05 13.81
N ILE A 275 2.70 -14.95 14.04
CA ILE A 275 3.69 -15.85 13.41
C ILE A 275 4.07 -16.92 14.44
N PRO A 276 3.91 -18.22 14.14
CA PRO A 276 4.43 -19.28 14.99
C PRO A 276 5.92 -19.10 15.24
N ALA A 277 6.31 -19.11 16.51
CA ALA A 277 7.69 -19.04 16.97
C ALA A 277 7.89 -20.04 18.13
N SER A 278 7.19 -21.16 18.03
CA SER A 278 7.19 -22.27 18.96
C SER A 278 8.35 -23.22 18.64
N SER A 279 9.01 -23.74 19.67
CA SER A 279 9.94 -24.87 19.58
C SER A 279 9.64 -25.83 20.73
N GLY A 280 9.53 -27.14 20.44
CA GLY A 280 9.15 -28.15 21.44
C GLY A 280 7.78 -27.87 22.07
N ASN A 281 7.67 -28.02 23.40
CA ASN A 281 6.41 -27.92 24.15
C ASN A 281 5.91 -26.47 24.40
N THR A 282 6.60 -25.45 23.87
CA THR A 282 6.20 -24.05 24.11
C THR A 282 5.40 -23.50 22.93
N THR A 283 4.13 -23.17 23.15
CA THR A 283 3.32 -22.45 22.14
C THR A 283 3.57 -20.95 22.25
N ARG A 284 4.44 -20.40 21.38
CA ARG A 284 4.74 -18.98 21.32
C ARG A 284 4.44 -18.42 19.94
N HIS A 285 3.86 -17.21 19.92
CA HIS A 285 3.68 -16.45 18.69
C HIS A 285 4.46 -15.14 18.77
N ARG A 286 5.12 -14.77 17.67
CA ARG A 286 5.79 -13.48 17.51
C ARG A 286 5.00 -12.54 16.62
N LEU A 287 5.30 -11.24 16.73
CA LEU A 287 4.71 -10.20 15.90
C LEU A 287 5.21 -10.29 14.45
N ASN A 288 4.30 -10.19 13.48
CA ASN A 288 4.68 -9.94 12.10
C ASN A 288 5.17 -8.49 11.94
N ARG A 289 6.47 -8.32 11.68
CA ARG A 289 7.10 -7.02 11.34
C ARG A 289 7.14 -6.76 9.82
N GLY A 290 6.60 -7.66 9.01
CA GLY A 290 6.38 -7.44 7.58
C GLY A 290 5.01 -6.83 7.29
N GLY A 291 4.63 -6.87 6.02
CA GLY A 291 3.33 -6.43 5.52
C GLY A 291 3.22 -4.93 5.24
N ASP A 292 2.04 -4.55 4.75
CA ASP A 292 1.60 -3.20 4.44
C ASP A 292 1.39 -2.40 5.73
N ARG A 293 2.30 -1.44 5.97
CA ARG A 293 2.27 -0.58 7.16
C ARG A 293 1.14 0.43 7.13
N ARG A 294 0.67 0.84 5.95
CA ARG A 294 -0.50 1.73 5.82
C ARG A 294 -1.75 0.96 6.26
N LEU A 295 -1.94 -0.26 5.76
CA LEU A 295 -3.04 -1.12 6.21
C LEU A 295 -2.99 -1.42 7.71
N ASN A 296 -1.80 -1.73 8.23
CA ASN A 296 -1.62 -1.97 9.66
C ASN A 296 -2.03 -0.77 10.54
N ARG A 297 -1.67 0.45 10.12
CA ARG A 297 -2.01 1.71 10.79
C ARG A 297 -3.51 2.01 10.68
N ALA A 298 -4.10 1.82 9.50
CA ALA A 298 -5.53 2.01 9.28
C ALA A 298 -6.37 1.10 10.21
N LEU A 299 -6.02 -0.20 10.28
CA LEU A 299 -6.64 -1.14 11.21
C LEU A 299 -6.42 -0.74 12.68
N HIS A 300 -5.25 -0.21 13.01
CA HIS A 300 -4.96 0.25 14.37
C HIS A 300 -5.88 1.42 14.77
N MET A 301 -5.95 2.46 13.94
CA MET A 301 -6.79 3.63 14.21
C MET A 301 -8.26 3.25 14.32
N ALA A 302 -8.75 2.39 13.41
CA ALA A 302 -10.12 1.92 13.46
C ALA A 302 -10.42 1.15 14.75
N VAL A 303 -9.51 0.29 15.21
CA VAL A 303 -9.65 -0.42 16.48
C VAL A 303 -9.63 0.54 17.66
N VAL A 304 -8.74 1.55 17.68
CA VAL A 304 -8.70 2.55 18.76
C VAL A 304 -10.04 3.26 18.88
N THR A 305 -10.62 3.73 17.78
CA THR A 305 -11.95 4.35 17.79
C THR A 305 -13.03 3.37 18.24
N ARG A 306 -13.02 2.12 17.77
CA ARG A 306 -14.00 1.09 18.19
C ARG A 306 -13.93 0.76 19.68
N MET A 307 -12.73 0.74 20.26
CA MET A 307 -12.56 0.49 21.70
C MET A 307 -13.23 1.57 22.56
N THR A 308 -13.41 2.77 22.04
CA THR A 308 -14.08 3.88 22.75
C THR A 308 -15.57 3.97 22.41
N HIS A 309 -15.93 3.78 21.13
CA HIS A 309 -17.27 4.15 20.64
C HIS A 309 -18.14 2.97 20.19
N HIS A 310 -17.60 1.76 20.01
CA HIS A 310 -18.38 0.62 19.52
C HIS A 310 -18.80 -0.32 20.67
N PRO A 311 -20.09 -0.45 21.00
CA PRO A 311 -20.57 -1.18 22.19
C PRO A 311 -20.08 -2.63 22.27
N GLN A 312 -20.17 -3.40 21.18
CA GLN A 312 -19.71 -4.80 21.18
C GLN A 312 -18.19 -4.91 21.34
N THR A 313 -17.42 -3.95 20.82
CA THR A 313 -15.97 -3.94 21.00
C THR A 313 -15.61 -3.59 22.44
N ARG A 314 -16.32 -2.66 23.08
CA ARG A 314 -16.15 -2.36 24.50
C ARG A 314 -16.43 -3.58 25.37
N ALA A 315 -17.56 -4.26 25.14
CA ALA A 315 -17.89 -5.50 25.84
C ALA A 315 -16.80 -6.58 25.67
N TYR A 316 -16.26 -6.73 24.46
CA TYR A 316 -15.13 -7.62 24.21
C TYR A 316 -13.88 -7.19 24.99
N VAL A 317 -13.54 -5.90 25.00
CA VAL A 317 -12.38 -5.37 25.73
C VAL A 317 -12.50 -5.66 27.23
N GLU A 318 -13.64 -5.35 27.83
CA GLU A 318 -13.87 -5.60 29.26
C GLU A 318 -13.79 -7.08 29.60
N ARG A 319 -14.43 -7.95 28.81
CA ARG A 319 -14.31 -9.40 28.99
C ARG A 319 -12.85 -9.87 28.94
N ARG A 320 -12.08 -9.44 27.93
CA ARG A 320 -10.67 -9.87 27.80
C ARG A 320 -9.77 -9.29 28.89
N ARG A 321 -10.09 -8.10 29.42
CA ARG A 321 -9.39 -7.52 30.58
C ARG A 321 -9.64 -8.35 31.83
N ALA A 322 -10.88 -8.78 32.06
CA ALA A 322 -11.23 -9.67 33.17
C ALA A 322 -10.50 -11.03 33.10
N GLU A 323 -10.22 -11.52 31.89
CA GLU A 323 -9.37 -12.71 31.67
C GLU A 323 -7.86 -12.44 31.83
N GLY A 324 -7.45 -11.29 32.35
CA GLY A 324 -6.04 -10.93 32.59
C GLY A 324 -5.24 -10.52 31.35
N ARG A 325 -5.88 -10.31 30.19
CA ARG A 325 -5.15 -9.88 28.98
C ARG A 325 -4.80 -8.40 29.02
N THR A 326 -3.59 -8.10 28.57
CA THR A 326 -3.14 -6.71 28.43
C THR A 326 -3.88 -6.00 27.29
N THR A 327 -4.03 -4.68 27.41
CA THR A 327 -4.61 -3.83 26.35
C THR A 327 -3.90 -4.03 25.00
N LYS A 328 -2.58 -4.30 24.99
CA LYS A 328 -1.81 -4.57 23.77
C LYS A 328 -2.26 -5.88 23.10
N GLU A 329 -2.48 -6.94 23.86
CA GLU A 329 -2.96 -8.23 23.32
C GLU A 329 -4.39 -8.14 22.80
N ILE A 330 -5.26 -7.48 23.56
CA ILE A 330 -6.66 -7.24 23.16
C ILE A 330 -6.70 -6.49 21.82
N ARG A 331 -5.90 -5.43 21.69
CA ARG A 331 -5.80 -4.65 20.45
C ARG A 331 -5.29 -5.49 19.28
N ARG A 332 -4.34 -6.41 19.50
CA ARG A 332 -3.86 -7.33 18.46
C ARG A 332 -4.97 -8.26 17.99
N CYS A 333 -5.73 -8.85 18.91
CA CYS A 333 -6.90 -9.68 18.58
C CYS A 333 -7.93 -8.87 17.77
N LEU A 334 -8.29 -7.66 18.22
CA LEU A 334 -9.23 -6.79 17.52
C LEU A 334 -8.77 -6.42 16.12
N LYS A 335 -7.48 -6.13 15.90
CA LYS A 335 -6.93 -5.87 14.56
C LYS A 335 -7.05 -7.09 13.64
N ARG A 336 -6.81 -8.30 14.16
CA ARG A 336 -6.97 -9.54 13.40
C ARG A 336 -8.44 -9.79 13.04
N TYR A 337 -9.37 -9.57 13.97
CA TYR A 337 -10.81 -9.67 13.72
C TYR A 337 -11.29 -8.64 12.70
N LEU A 338 -10.82 -7.39 12.80
CA LEU A 338 -11.15 -6.34 11.86
C LEU A 338 -10.66 -6.66 10.45
N ALA A 339 -9.42 -7.15 10.30
CA ALA A 339 -8.90 -7.57 9.00
C ALA A 339 -9.75 -8.69 8.37
N ARG A 340 -10.16 -9.68 9.17
CA ARG A 340 -11.10 -10.73 8.73
C ARG A 340 -12.43 -10.14 8.28
N GLN A 341 -13.04 -9.28 9.09
CA GLN A 341 -14.34 -8.67 8.80
C GLN A 341 -14.31 -7.88 7.48
N LEU A 342 -13.28 -7.07 7.29
CA LEU A 342 -13.10 -6.26 6.08
C LEU A 342 -12.91 -7.13 4.84
N TYR A 343 -12.07 -8.17 4.92
CA TYR A 343 -11.88 -9.13 3.84
C TYR A 343 -13.21 -9.79 3.44
N ARG A 344 -13.96 -10.33 4.42
CA ARG A 344 -15.26 -10.95 4.16
C ARG A 344 -16.25 -9.99 3.52
N THR A 345 -16.31 -8.76 4.04
CA THR A 345 -17.23 -7.73 3.53
C THR A 345 -16.90 -7.41 2.08
N LEU A 346 -15.62 -7.21 1.73
CA LEU A 346 -15.23 -6.87 0.36
C LEU A 346 -15.47 -8.01 -0.64
N ASN A 347 -15.21 -9.26 -0.27
CA ASN A 347 -15.52 -10.39 -1.15
C ASN A 347 -17.04 -10.55 -1.33
N ALA A 348 -17.82 -10.48 -0.25
CA ALA A 348 -19.28 -10.57 -0.34
C ALA A 348 -19.88 -9.44 -1.20
N LEU A 349 -19.34 -8.22 -1.12
CA LEU A 349 -19.77 -7.11 -1.97
C LEU A 349 -19.41 -7.33 -3.44
N HIS A 350 -18.31 -8.03 -3.74
CA HIS A 350 -17.96 -8.36 -5.10
C HIS A 350 -18.89 -9.43 -5.69
N ASP A 351 -19.20 -10.46 -4.90
CA ASP A 351 -20.02 -11.61 -5.31
C ASP A 351 -21.49 -11.25 -5.54
N GLN A 352 -21.94 -10.08 -5.07
CA GLN A 352 -23.30 -9.59 -5.36
C GLN A 352 -23.41 -9.13 -6.83
N PRO A 353 -24.41 -9.63 -7.58
CA PRO A 353 -24.67 -9.16 -8.94
C PRO A 353 -24.90 -7.65 -8.94
N GLU A 354 -24.45 -6.96 -9.98
CA GLU A 354 -24.74 -5.53 -10.13
C GLU A 354 -26.24 -5.36 -10.30
N THR A 355 -26.93 -4.87 -9.26
CA THR A 355 -28.28 -4.35 -9.42
C THR A 355 -28.16 -3.07 -10.24
N GLY A 356 -28.30 -3.22 -11.56
CA GLY A 356 -28.42 -2.11 -12.49
C GLY A 356 -29.59 -1.20 -12.11
N PRO A 357 -29.56 0.09 -12.49
CA PRO A 357 -30.66 1.00 -12.22
C PRO A 357 -31.93 0.49 -12.91
N GLN A 358 -33.00 0.30 -12.13
CA GLN A 358 -34.34 0.17 -12.67
C GLN A 358 -34.65 1.45 -13.44
N THR A 359 -34.69 1.32 -14.76
CA THR A 359 -35.22 2.34 -15.66
C THR A 359 -36.71 2.42 -15.38
N THR A 360 -37.18 3.57 -14.92
CA THR A 360 -38.59 3.96 -14.92
C THR A 360 -38.70 5.29 -15.64
#